data_AF-A0A1Q7QEG7-F1
#
_entry.id   AF-A0A1Q7QEG7-F1
#
_cell.length_a   1.000
_cell.length_b   1.000
_cell.length_c   1.000
_cell.angle_alpha   90.00
_cell.angle_beta   90.00
_cell.angle_gamma   90.00
#
_symmetry.space_group_name_H-M   'P 1'
#
loop_
_entity.id
_entity.type
_entity.pdbx_description
1 polymer ?
#
loop_
_entity_poly.entity_id
_entity_poly.type
_entity_poly.pdbx_seq_one_letter_code
_entity_poly.pdbx_strand_id
1 'polypeptide(L)' 'MDPVEMCGKGTSVMRLYRVEETTDRIRIHHLVFFDRHGWYCEHGKQCGAVGDVQKFTRNKL' A
#
# COMPACT_ATOMS: atom_id res chain seq x y z
N MET A 1 8.50 -3.78 -3.46
CA MET A 1 7.84 -4.77 -4.34
C MET A 1 7.73 -4.14 -5.71
N ASP A 2 7.87 -4.91 -6.79
CA ASP A 2 7.73 -4.39 -8.15
C ASP A 2 6.24 -4.31 -8.56
N PRO A 3 5.72 -3.13 -8.94
CA PRO A 3 4.32 -2.98 -9.34
C PRO A 3 3.96 -3.71 -10.63
N VAL A 4 4.88 -3.88 -11.58
CA VAL A 4 4.61 -4.54 -12.87
C VAL A 4 4.45 -6.04 -12.67
N GLU A 5 5.27 -6.64 -11.82
CA GLU A 5 5.13 -8.05 -11.45
C GLU A 5 3.82 -8.33 -10.68
N MET A 6 3.42 -7.43 -9.79
CA MET A 6 2.28 -7.65 -8.90
C MET A 6 0.93 -7.22 -9.49
N CYS A 7 0.90 -6.17 -10.31
CA CYS A 7 -0.33 -5.59 -10.87
C CYS A 7 -0.47 -5.80 -12.38
N GLY A 8 0.56 -6.34 -13.04
CA GLY A 8 0.56 -6.63 -14.48
C GLY A 8 1.10 -5.50 -15.36
N LYS A 9 1.42 -5.87 -16.60
CA LYS A 9 1.88 -4.94 -17.65
C LYS A 9 0.77 -3.93 -17.96
N GLY A 10 1.07 -2.64 -17.87
CA GLY A 10 0.12 -1.55 -18.09
C GLY A 10 -0.49 -0.96 -16.81
N THR A 11 -0.03 -1.38 -15.62
CA THR A 11 -0.45 -0.75 -14.37
C THR A 11 -0.03 0.73 -14.29
N SER A 12 -0.91 1.56 -13.74
CA SER A 12 -0.58 2.94 -13.35
C SER A 12 0.13 3.02 -12.00
N VAL A 13 0.25 1.90 -11.28
CA VAL A 13 0.86 1.84 -9.95
C VAL A 13 2.37 2.06 -10.06
N MET A 14 2.84 3.12 -9.42
CA MET A 14 4.25 3.51 -9.37
C MET A 14 4.97 2.96 -8.14
N ARG A 15 4.25 2.77 -7.01
CA ARG A 15 4.82 2.19 -5.78
C ARG A 15 3.83 1.22 -5.15
N LEU A 16 4.37 0.16 -4.57
CA LEU A 16 3.62 -0.89 -3.89
C LEU A 16 4.28 -1.22 -2.55
N TYR A 17 3.46 -1.22 -1.51
CA TYR A 17 3.84 -1.58 -0.14
C TYR A 17 2.92 -2.68 0.37
N ARG A 18 3.49 -3.63 1.11
CA ARG A 18 2.75 -4.58 1.92
C ARG A 18 2.85 -4.14 3.38
N VAL A 19 1.72 -3.94 4.02
CA VAL A 19 1.63 -3.61 5.44
C VAL A 19 1.09 -4.85 6.14
N GLU A 20 1.80 -5.30 7.17
CA GLU A 20 1.35 -6.41 8.01
C GLU A 20 0.73 -5.81 9.28
N GLU A 21 -0.56 -6.05 9.45
CA GLU A 21 -1.28 -5.70 10.67
C GLU A 21 -1.47 -6.98 11.50
N THR A 22 -1.12 -6.92 12.78
CA THR A 22 -1.34 -8.05 13.71
C THR A 22 -2.38 -7.63 14.74
N THR A 23 -3.59 -8.15 14.59
CA THR A 23 -4.72 -7.89 15.50
C THR A 23 -5.21 -9.21 16.06
N ASP A 24 -5.29 -9.31 17.40
CA ASP A 24 -5.81 -10.48 18.14
C ASP A 24 -5.40 -11.85 17.56
N ARG A 25 -4.10 -12.02 17.27
CA ARG A 25 -3.45 -13.22 16.73
C ARG A 25 -3.69 -13.52 15.24
N ILE A 26 -4.43 -12.67 14.53
CA ILE A 26 -4.60 -12.75 13.07
C ILE A 26 -3.61 -11.78 12.42
N ARG A 27 -2.81 -12.29 11.47
CA ARG A 27 -1.97 -11.47 10.60
C ARG A 27 -2.74 -11.12 9.35
N ILE A 28 -3.07 -9.84 9.19
CA ILE A 28 -3.73 -9.32 8.00
C ILE A 28 -2.66 -8.62 7.16
N HIS A 29 -2.70 -8.88 5.85
CA HIS A 29 -1.79 -8.24 4.90
C HIS A 29 -2.58 -7.25 4.07
N HIS A 30 -2.21 -5.97 4.16
CA HIS A 30 -2.77 -4.91 3.32
C HIS A 30 -1.79 -4.59 2.20
N LEU A 31 -2.25 -4.67 0.96
CA LEU A 31 -1.51 -4.13 -0.18
C LEU A 31 -1.90 -2.67 -0.39
N VAL A 32 -0.91 -1.79 -0.32
CA VAL A 32 -1.06 -0.35 -0.47
C VAL A 32 -0.36 0.09 -1.74
N PHE A 33 -1.14 0.70 -2.63
CA PHE A 33 -0.76 1.11 -3.97
C PHE A 33 -0.62 2.64 -4.03
N PHE A 34 0.29 3.12 -4.87
CA PHE A 34 0.41 4.52 -5.24
C PHE A 34 0.39 4.66 -6.75
N ASP A 35 -0.55 5.45 -7.25
CA ASP A 35 -0.61 5.85 -8.64
C ASP A 35 -0.82 7.38 -8.75
N ARG A 36 -1.16 7.86 -9.95
CA ARG A 36 -1.44 9.29 -10.21
C ARG A 36 -2.58 9.88 -9.36
N HIS A 37 -3.46 9.05 -8.79
CA HIS A 37 -4.59 9.49 -7.96
C HIS A 37 -4.28 9.46 -6.44
N GLY A 38 -3.05 9.07 -6.09
CA GLY A 38 -2.55 9.03 -4.72
C GLY A 38 -2.49 7.62 -4.13
N TRP A 39 -2.43 7.56 -2.81
CA TRP A 39 -2.32 6.30 -2.06
C TRP A 39 -3.69 5.67 -1.81
N TYR A 40 -3.80 4.34 -1.97
CA TYR A 40 -5.00 3.57 -1.68
C TYR A 40 -4.69 2.10 -1.38
N CYS A 41 -5.65 1.39 -0.76
CA CYS A 41 -5.64 -0.07 -0.63
C CYS A 41 -7.01 -0.64 -1.01
N GLU A 42 -7.19 -1.96 -0.89
CA GLU A 42 -8.47 -2.64 -1.17
C GLU A 42 -9.65 -2.12 -0.31
N HIS A 43 -9.35 -1.62 0.89
CA HIS A 43 -10.33 -1.03 1.82
C HIS A 43 -10.54 0.49 1.59
N GLY A 44 -9.89 1.07 0.58
CA GLY A 44 -9.97 2.49 0.24
C GLY A 44 -8.91 3.37 0.90
N LYS A 45 -8.99 4.69 0.64
CA LYS A 45 -7.97 5.68 1.03
C LYS A 45 -7.90 5.97 2.53
N GLN A 46 -8.97 5.66 3.27
CA GLN A 46 -9.08 5.93 4.72
C GLN A 46 -8.57 4.79 5.60
N CYS A 47 -8.13 3.68 5.00
CA CYS A 47 -7.59 2.54 5.74
C CYS A 47 -6.32 2.93 6.52
N GLY A 48 -6.18 2.41 7.75
CA GLY A 48 -5.02 2.67 8.61
C GLY A 48 -3.69 2.36 7.92
N ALA A 49 -3.61 1.24 7.19
CA ALA A 49 -2.44 0.85 6.42
C ALA A 49 -1.99 1.90 5.39
N VAL A 50 -2.94 2.63 4.78
CA VAL A 50 -2.63 3.73 3.86
C VAL A 50 -1.95 4.88 4.62
N GLY A 51 -2.51 5.25 5.78
CA GLY A 51 -1.94 6.28 6.64
C GLY A 51 -0.53 5.92 7.13
N ASP A 52 -0.28 4.66 7.45
CA ASP A 52 1.03 4.19 7.88
C ASP A 52 2.08 4.27 6.76
N VAL A 53 1.72 3.87 5.54
CA VAL A 53 2.60 4.01 4.37
C VAL A 53 2.87 5.47 4.03
N GLN A 54 1.87 6.35 4.15
CA GLN A 54 2.06 7.80 3.97
C GLN A 54 3.05 8.37 4.98
N LYS A 55 2.92 8.02 6.27
CA LYS A 55 3.87 8.44 7.31
C LYS A 55 5.28 7.90 7.06
N PHE A 56 5.37 6.61 6.72
CA PHE A 56 6.65 5.94 6.44
C PHE A 56 7.38 6.59 5.25
N THR A 57 6.66 6.86 4.16
CA THR A 57 7.26 7.47 2.96
C THR A 57 7.65 8.93 3.18
N ARG A 58 6.92 9.67 4.02
CA ARG A 58 7.28 11.04 4.40
C ARG A 58 8.57 11.12 5.23
N ASN A 59 8.81 10.12 6.09
CA ASN A 59 10.02 10.07 6.93
C ASN A 59 11.26 9.51 6.22
N LYS A 60 11.13 9.06 4.97
CA LYS A 60 12.21 8.50 4.15
C LYS A 60 12.77 9.50 3.12
N LEU A 61 12.24 10.72 3.10
CA LEU A 61 12.76 11.89 2.39
C LEU A 61 13.71 12.66 3.30
#